data_AF-A0A7C4RIG9-F1
#
_entry.id   AF-A0A7C4RIG9-F1
#
_cell.length_a   1.000
_cell.length_b   1.000
_cell.length_c   1.000
_cell.angle_alpha   90.00
_cell.angle_beta   90.00
_cell.angle_gamma   90.00
#
_symmetry.space_group_name_H-M   'P 1'
#
loop_
_entity.id
_entity.type
_entity.pdbx_description
1 polymer ?
#
loop_
_entity_poly.entity_id
_entity_poly.type
_entity_poly.pdbx_seq_one_letter_code
_entity_poly.pdbx_strand_id
1 'polypeptide(L)'
;MKEEEIKEMQNDSSRNLADVLHYLIFHAGNVQLYHELRLSVRDDIGKFSEIISRAQREIPRLIKDENHKKYVSKMRWPNESDIEYVQRCHAKYGRKYIQILLGMAAGTCQRCWAEKEGGGE
;
A
#
# COMPACT_ATOMS: atom_id res chain seq x y z
N MET A 1 8.30 -1.17 -20.94
CA MET A 1 6.93 -0.85 -20.49
C MET A 1 6.59 0.49 -21.12
N LYS A 2 5.40 0.63 -21.71
CA LYS A 2 5.04 1.90 -22.38
C LYS A 2 4.68 2.94 -21.30
N GLU A 3 4.95 4.22 -21.58
CA GLU A 3 4.70 5.31 -20.62
C GLU A 3 3.24 5.39 -20.18
N GLU A 4 2.31 5.12 -21.10
CA GLU A 4 0.87 5.09 -20.85
C GLU A 4 0.46 3.99 -19.85
N GLU A 5 1.09 2.81 -19.94
CA GLU A 5 0.84 1.70 -19.01
C GLU A 5 1.28 2.06 -17.58
N ILE A 6 2.43 2.75 -17.45
CA ILE A 6 2.93 3.22 -16.16
C ILE A 6 1.98 4.25 -15.56
N LYS A 7 1.51 5.22 -16.35
CA LYS A 7 0.56 6.25 -15.90
C LYS A 7 -0.75 5.64 -15.42
N GLU A 8 -1.27 4.64 -16.12
CA GLU A 8 -2.47 3.91 -15.71
C GLU A 8 -2.27 3.19 -14.37
N MET A 9 -1.12 2.52 -14.18
CA MET A 9 -0.82 1.80 -12.94
C MET A 9 -0.45 2.72 -11.75
N GLN A 10 -0.09 3.98 -12.00
CA GLN A 10 0.30 4.96 -10.97
C GLN A 10 -0.78 6.01 -10.69
N ASN A 11 -2.04 5.66 -10.95
CA ASN A 11 -3.18 6.54 -10.71
C ASN A 11 -3.47 6.76 -9.21
N ASP A 12 -4.44 7.64 -8.91
CA ASP A 12 -4.79 8.00 -7.53
C ASP A 12 -5.25 6.81 -6.68
N SER A 13 -6.02 5.86 -7.23
CA SER A 13 -6.43 4.67 -6.48
C SER A 13 -5.23 3.80 -6.09
N SER A 14 -4.27 3.63 -7.00
CA SER A 14 -3.04 2.88 -6.73
C SER A 14 -2.13 3.62 -5.75
N ARG A 15 -2.10 4.96 -5.78
CA ARG A 15 -1.40 5.79 -4.78
C ARG A 15 -2.02 5.68 -3.39
N ASN A 16 -3.35 5.79 -3.29
CA ASN A 16 -4.06 5.64 -2.01
C ASN A 16 -3.78 4.27 -1.38
N LEU A 17 -3.81 3.20 -2.18
CA LEU A 17 -3.44 1.87 -1.69
C LEU A 17 -1.96 1.80 -1.31
N ALA A 18 -1.06 2.36 -2.13
CA ALA A 18 0.37 2.38 -1.83
C ALA A 18 0.69 3.09 -0.51
N ASP A 19 0.01 4.19 -0.18
CA ASP A 19 0.18 4.90 1.08
C ASP A 19 -0.21 4.04 2.28
N VAL A 20 -1.33 3.30 2.18
CA VAL A 20 -1.74 2.35 3.21
C VAL A 20 -0.73 1.23 3.37
N LEU A 21 -0.27 0.65 2.25
CA LEU A 21 0.74 -0.40 2.27
C LEU A 21 2.06 0.09 2.87
N HIS A 22 2.50 1.29 2.50
CA HIS A 22 3.67 1.94 3.07
C HIS A 22 3.56 2.02 4.59
N TYR A 23 2.45 2.56 5.09
CA TYR A 23 2.25 2.71 6.53
C TYR A 23 2.27 1.36 7.24
N LEU A 24 1.53 0.37 6.72
CA LEU A 24 1.47 -0.96 7.33
C LEU A 24 2.84 -1.65 7.35
N ILE A 25 3.59 -1.57 6.25
CA ILE A 25 4.89 -2.25 6.12
C ILE A 25 5.96 -1.56 6.98
N PHE A 26 6.10 -0.23 6.86
CA PHE A 26 7.24 0.50 7.41
C PHE A 26 6.98 1.13 8.77
N HIS A 27 5.75 1.52 9.09
CA HIS A 27 5.42 2.20 10.35
C HIS A 27 4.67 1.32 11.35
N ALA A 28 3.82 0.39 10.87
CA ALA A 28 3.17 -0.60 11.72
C ALA A 28 3.98 -1.92 11.81
N GLY A 29 5.13 -2.01 11.15
CA GLY A 29 6.06 -3.14 11.25
C GLY A 29 5.58 -4.44 10.59
N ASN A 30 4.56 -4.40 9.73
CA ASN A 30 4.04 -5.58 9.04
C ASN A 30 4.90 -5.93 7.82
N VAL A 31 6.15 -6.33 8.05
CA VAL A 31 7.10 -6.71 6.99
C VAL A 31 6.60 -7.95 6.21
N GLN A 32 5.82 -8.81 6.86
CA GLN A 32 5.23 -9.98 6.21
C GLN A 32 4.33 -9.60 5.03
N LEU A 33 3.56 -8.51 5.13
CA LEU A 33 2.71 -7.99 4.05
C LEU A 33 3.52 -7.70 2.78
N TYR A 34 4.73 -7.15 2.92
CA TYR A 34 5.62 -6.90 1.79
C TYR A 34 6.02 -8.20 1.08
N HIS A 35 6.41 -9.22 1.85
CA HIS A 35 6.82 -10.51 1.30
C HIS A 35 5.65 -11.24 0.63
N GLU A 36 4.46 -11.19 1.23
CA GLU A 36 3.25 -11.77 0.69
C GLU A 36 2.90 -11.14 -0.67
N LEU A 37 2.91 -9.81 -0.77
CA LEU A 37 2.71 -9.10 -2.03
C LEU A 37 3.78 -9.48 -3.05
N ARG A 38 5.06 -9.41 -2.68
CA ARG A 38 6.19 -9.59 -3.63
C ARG A 38 6.34 -11.00 -4.18
N LEU A 39 6.17 -12.01 -3.34
CA LEU A 39 6.53 -13.40 -3.67
C LEU A 39 5.31 -14.27 -3.96
N SER A 40 4.20 -13.93 -3.29
CA SER A 40 3.10 -14.84 -3.07
C SER A 40 1.91 -14.53 -3.98
N VAL A 41 1.64 -13.26 -4.28
CA VAL A 41 0.53 -12.83 -5.17
C VAL A 41 0.77 -13.21 -6.62
N ARG A 42 1.94 -12.87 -7.19
CA ARG A 42 2.21 -13.05 -8.64
C ARG A 42 1.06 -12.47 -9.49
N ASP A 43 0.35 -13.31 -10.23
CA ASP A 43 -0.78 -12.97 -11.08
C ASP A 43 -2.14 -13.44 -10.48
N ASP A 44 -2.15 -13.92 -9.23
CA ASP A 44 -3.34 -14.42 -8.54
C ASP A 44 -4.16 -13.27 -7.94
N ILE A 45 -5.26 -12.93 -8.62
CA ILE A 45 -6.17 -11.85 -8.22
C ILE A 45 -6.84 -12.17 -6.88
N GLY A 46 -7.23 -13.43 -6.64
CA GLY A 46 -7.92 -13.83 -5.41
C GLY A 46 -7.04 -13.60 -4.19
N LYS A 47 -5.76 -13.98 -4.31
CA LYS A 47 -4.76 -13.74 -3.27
C LYS A 47 -4.44 -12.26 -3.07
N PHE A 48 -4.42 -11.48 -4.14
CA PHE A 48 -4.28 -10.02 -4.04
C PHE A 48 -5.45 -9.40 -3.27
N SER A 49 -6.69 -9.78 -3.60
CA SER A 49 -7.90 -9.34 -2.91
C SER A 49 -7.92 -9.75 -1.43
N GLU A 50 -7.46 -10.95 -1.10
CA GLU A 50 -7.33 -11.41 0.29
C GLU A 50 -6.35 -10.53 1.08
N ILE A 51 -5.19 -10.25 0.51
CA ILE A 51 -4.16 -9.41 1.15
C ILE A 51 -4.67 -7.98 1.36
N ILE A 52 -5.30 -7.38 0.36
CA ILE A 52 -5.93 -6.05 0.52
C ILE A 52 -6.97 -6.08 1.64
N SER A 53 -7.83 -7.10 1.65
CA SER A 53 -8.87 -7.24 2.68
C SER A 53 -8.27 -7.36 4.09
N ARG A 54 -7.18 -8.12 4.24
CA ARG A 54 -6.43 -8.22 5.50
C ARG A 54 -5.81 -6.88 5.90
N ALA A 55 -5.16 -6.18 4.97
CA ALA A 55 -4.60 -4.86 5.21
C ALA A 55 -5.68 -3.86 5.66
N GLN A 56 -6.87 -3.92 5.07
CA GLN A 56 -8.00 -3.06 5.47
C GLN A 56 -8.52 -3.37 6.88
N ARG A 57 -8.50 -4.63 7.31
CA ARG A 57 -8.92 -5.03 8.68
C ARG A 57 -7.97 -4.55 9.77
N GLU A 58 -6.72 -4.23 9.45
CA GLU A 58 -5.79 -3.63 10.41
C GLU A 58 -6.15 -2.18 10.74
N ILE A 59 -6.88 -1.49 9.85
CA ILE A 59 -7.16 -0.05 9.97
C ILE A 59 -7.95 0.28 11.26
N PRO A 60 -9.09 -0.37 11.56
CA PRO A 60 -9.85 -0.04 12.77
C PRO A 60 -9.06 -0.31 14.06
N ARG A 61 -8.13 -1.27 14.03
CA ARG A 61 -7.22 -1.55 15.14
C ARG A 61 -6.24 -0.40 15.32
N LEU A 62 -5.59 0.04 14.26
CA LEU A 62 -4.59 1.13 14.30
C LEU A 62 -5.18 2.50 14.64
N ILE A 63 -6.45 2.77 14.29
CA ILE A 63 -7.15 4.00 14.70
C ILE A 63 -7.32 4.07 16.22
N LYS A 64 -7.43 2.93 16.90
CA LYS A 64 -7.60 2.85 18.36
C LYS A 64 -6.27 2.80 19.10
N ASP A 65 -5.17 2.60 18.40
CA ASP A 65 -3.83 2.53 18.97
C ASP A 65 -3.25 3.94 19.09
N GLU A 66 -2.93 4.37 20.31
CA GLU A 66 -2.45 5.74 20.58
C GLU A 66 -1.14 6.08 19.85
N ASN A 67 -0.31 5.09 19.51
CA ASN A 67 0.92 5.30 18.75
C ASN A 67 0.66 5.57 17.25
N HIS A 68 -0.46 5.07 16.72
CA HIS A 68 -0.75 5.10 15.29
C HIS A 68 -1.87 6.07 14.91
N LYS A 69 -2.85 6.26 15.79
CA LYS A 69 -4.08 7.03 15.62
C LYS A 69 -3.88 8.40 14.98
N LYS A 70 -2.91 9.20 15.44
CA LYS A 70 -2.67 10.57 14.91
C LYS A 70 -2.39 10.59 13.40
N TYR A 71 -1.63 9.61 12.91
CA TYR A 71 -1.26 9.52 11.50
C TYR A 71 -2.35 8.81 10.69
N VAL A 72 -2.81 7.66 11.17
CA VAL A 72 -3.82 6.82 10.53
C VAL A 72 -5.13 7.61 10.32
N SER A 73 -5.56 8.41 11.28
CA SER A 73 -6.77 9.25 11.12
C SER A 73 -6.66 10.35 10.06
N LYS A 74 -5.44 10.69 9.61
CA LYS A 74 -5.20 11.71 8.57
C LYS A 74 -4.95 11.12 7.18
N MET A 75 -4.77 9.81 7.09
CA MET A 75 -4.52 9.14 5.81
C MET A 75 -5.81 9.02 5.00
N ARG A 76 -5.69 9.14 3.68
CA ARG A 76 -6.78 8.83 2.76
C ARG A 76 -6.85 7.32 2.57
N TRP A 77 -7.91 6.72 3.08
CA TRP A 77 -8.16 5.29 2.92
C TRP A 77 -8.75 5.00 1.53
N PRO A 78 -8.27 3.94 0.84
CA PRO A 78 -8.87 3.52 -0.41
C PRO A 78 -10.30 3.06 -0.15
N ASN A 79 -11.24 3.63 -0.89
CA ASN A 79 -12.65 3.24 -0.84
C ASN A 79 -12.92 2.03 -1.75
N GLU A 80 -14.16 1.55 -1.80
CA GLU A 80 -14.54 0.40 -2.63
C GLU A 80 -14.18 0.57 -4.11
N SER A 81 -14.41 1.77 -4.67
CA SER A 81 -14.03 2.08 -6.06
C SER A 81 -12.52 2.04 -6.29
N ASP A 82 -11.73 2.52 -5.32
CA ASP A 82 -10.28 2.39 -5.36
C ASP A 82 -9.86 0.92 -5.38
N ILE A 83 -10.48 0.08 -4.53
CA ILE A 83 -10.19 -1.35 -4.45
C ILE A 83 -10.57 -2.09 -5.74
N GLU A 84 -11.73 -1.80 -6.31
CA GLU A 84 -12.12 -2.37 -7.59
C GLU A 84 -11.14 -1.96 -8.69
N TYR A 85 -10.70 -0.70 -8.70
CA TYR A 85 -9.76 -0.21 -9.71
C TYR A 85 -8.41 -0.94 -9.62
N VAL A 86 -7.82 -1.03 -8.43
CA VAL A 86 -6.53 -1.70 -8.24
C VAL A 86 -6.62 -3.19 -8.54
N GLN A 87 -7.75 -3.85 -8.26
CA GLN A 87 -8.00 -5.24 -8.65
C GLN A 87 -8.07 -5.38 -10.17
N ARG A 88 -8.74 -4.47 -10.88
CA ARG A 88 -8.74 -4.45 -12.36
C ARG A 88 -7.34 -4.24 -12.93
N CYS A 89 -6.55 -3.34 -12.34
CA CYS A 89 -5.16 -3.15 -12.75
C CYS A 89 -4.32 -4.40 -12.53
N HIS A 90 -4.46 -5.08 -11.38
CA HIS A 90 -3.79 -6.34 -11.14
C HIS A 90 -4.23 -7.42 -12.12
N ALA A 91 -5.52 -7.54 -12.40
CA ALA A 91 -6.03 -8.48 -13.39
C ALA A 91 -5.46 -8.24 -14.80
N LYS A 92 -5.29 -6.97 -15.19
CA LYS A 92 -4.77 -6.57 -16.50
C LYS A 92 -3.25 -6.73 -16.63
N TYR A 93 -2.50 -6.38 -15.59
CA TYR A 93 -1.04 -6.23 -15.65
C TYR A 93 -0.27 -7.26 -14.81
N GLY A 94 -0.97 -8.04 -13.99
CA GLY A 94 -0.44 -9.10 -13.15
C GLY A 94 0.67 -8.62 -12.22
N ARG A 95 1.74 -9.41 -12.15
CA ARG A 95 2.92 -9.16 -11.33
C ARG A 95 3.57 -7.80 -11.58
N LYS A 96 3.47 -7.25 -12.79
CA LYS A 96 4.03 -5.92 -13.10
C LYS A 96 3.35 -4.83 -12.28
N TYR A 97 2.03 -4.92 -12.11
CA TYR A 97 1.30 -3.98 -11.27
C TYR A 97 1.75 -4.07 -9.81
N ILE A 98 1.95 -5.27 -9.29
CA ILE A 98 2.46 -5.47 -7.92
C ILE A 98 3.85 -4.84 -7.75
N GLN A 99 4.74 -4.96 -8.74
CA GLN A 99 6.06 -4.32 -8.69
C GLN A 99 5.94 -2.79 -8.64
N ILE A 100 5.04 -2.20 -9.44
CA ILE A 100 4.78 -0.76 -9.42
C ILE A 100 4.18 -0.32 -8.09
N LEU A 101 3.20 -1.07 -7.57
CA LEU A 101 2.55 -0.79 -6.28
C LEU A 101 3.54 -0.83 -5.13
N LEU A 102 4.42 -1.84 -5.08
CA LEU A 102 5.48 -1.93 -4.08
C LEU A 102 6.54 -0.83 -4.26
N GLY A 103 6.84 -0.43 -5.50
CA GLY A 103 7.72 0.71 -5.78
C GLY A 103 7.16 2.02 -5.25
N MET A 104 5.86 2.26 -5.41
CA MET A 104 5.17 3.42 -4.83
C MET A 104 5.18 3.34 -3.30
N ALA A 105 4.86 2.18 -2.72
CA ALA A 105 4.85 1.98 -1.28
C ALA A 105 6.26 2.08 -0.65
N ALA A 106 7.33 1.83 -1.39
CA ALA A 106 8.70 2.01 -0.92
C ALA A 106 9.16 3.48 -0.93
N GLY A 107 8.36 4.41 -1.46
CA GLY A 107 8.63 5.84 -1.40
C GLY A 107 8.72 6.37 0.03
N THR A 108 9.43 7.48 0.23
CA THR A 108 9.53 8.12 1.55
C THR A 108 8.29 8.97 1.84
N CYS A 109 7.62 8.74 2.98
CA CYS A 109 6.53 9.60 3.43
C CYS A 109 7.01 10.67 4.44
N GLN A 110 6.17 11.66 4.76
CA GLN A 110 6.50 12.71 5.74
C GLN A 110 6.98 12.17 7.08
N ARG A 111 6.45 11.03 7.54
CA ARG A 111 6.91 10.38 8.77
C ARG A 111 8.31 9.79 8.61
N CYS A 112 8.64 9.14 7.49
CA CYS A 112 10.02 8.70 7.22
C CYS A 112 11.01 9.88 7.18
N TRP A 113 10.60 11.05 6.69
CA TRP A 113 11.44 12.25 6.72
C TRP A 113 11.63 12.76 8.15
N ALA A 114 10.55 12.87 8.94
CA ALA A 114 10.62 13.29 10.33
C ALA A 114 11.44 12.31 11.21
N GLU A 115 11.34 11.00 10.97
CA GLU A 115 12.14 9.97 11.66
C GLU A 115 13.63 10.04 11.26
N LYS A 116 13.96 10.46 10.02
CA LYS A 116 15.35 10.65 9.57
C LYS A 116 15.96 11.97 10.06
N GLU A 117 15.18 13.04 10.10
CA GLU A 117 15.63 14.35 10.61
C GLU A 117 15.71 14.37 12.14
N GLY A 118 14.90 13.56 12.83
CA GLY A 118 14.93 13.39 14.28
C GLY A 118 15.84 12.26 14.78
N GLY A 119 16.55 11.55 13.90
CA GLY A 119 17.41 10.40 14.21
C GLY A 119 18.87 10.76 14.48
N GLY A 120 19.13 11.96 15.01
CA GLY A 120 20.43 12.41 15.48
C GLY A 120 20.39 12.66 16.98
N GLU A 121 20.23 11.61 17.77
CA GLU A 121 20.68 11.56 19.17
C GLU A 121 21.95 10.71 19.26
#